data_AF-A0A3M1CU61-F1
#
_entry.id   AF-A0A3M1CU61-F1
#
_cell.length_a   1.000
_cell.length_b   1.000
_cell.length_c   1.000
_cell.angle_alpha   90.00
_cell.angle_beta   90.00
_cell.angle_gamma   90.00
#
_symmetry.space_group_name_H-M   'P 1'
#
loop_
_entity.id
_entity.type
_entity.pdbx_description
1 polymer ?
#
loop_
_entity_poly.entity_id
_entity_poly.type
_entity_poly.pdbx_seq_one_letter_code
_entity_poly.pdbx_strand_id
1 'polypeptide(L)'
;MDQLKPLEHAYKAFLFRLFSRRLKRASRDFRPLDPNGLRRILFIRPEKIGDMVVSFPVFDALRQAYPHLKLYLLASPTCYPVVQHDPRFEKIYV
;
A
#
# COMPACT_ATOMS: atom_id res chain seq x y z
N MET A 1 -9.25 -16.32 30.43
CA MET A 1 -8.69 -14.96 30.29
C MET A 1 -9.51 -14.14 29.27
N ASP A 2 -10.84 -14.16 29.35
CA ASP A 2 -11.72 -13.61 28.30
C ASP A 2 -12.58 -12.41 28.75
N GLN A 3 -12.56 -12.05 30.04
CA GLN A 3 -13.41 -10.97 30.56
C GLN A 3 -12.81 -9.56 30.43
N LEU A 4 -11.58 -9.42 29.95
CA LEU A 4 -10.91 -8.11 29.81
C LEU A 4 -11.08 -7.46 28.42
N LYS A 5 -11.53 -8.22 27.41
CA LYS A 5 -11.81 -7.74 26.05
C LYS A 5 -12.86 -6.61 25.98
N PRO A 6 -13.99 -6.66 26.70
CA PRO A 6 -14.99 -5.59 26.62
C PRO A 6 -14.48 -4.27 27.22
N LEU A 7 -13.67 -4.34 28.28
CA LEU A 7 -13.06 -3.17 28.90
C LEU A 7 -12.04 -2.50 27.95
N GLU A 8 -11.25 -3.31 27.26
CA GLU A 8 -10.29 -2.84 26.25
C GLU A 8 -11.00 -2.09 25.11
N HIS A 9 -12.11 -2.65 24.61
CA HIS A 9 -12.91 -2.00 23.56
C HIS A 9 -13.53 -0.69 24.02
N ALA A 10 -14.06 -0.63 25.25
CA ALA A 10 -14.61 0.59 25.83
C ALA A 10 -13.55 1.68 25.99
N TYR A 11 -12.34 1.32 26.45
CA TYR A 11 -11.22 2.24 26.61
C TYR A 11 -10.74 2.78 25.26
N LYS A 12 -10.54 1.90 24.27
CA LYS A 12 -10.19 2.31 22.89
C LYS A 12 -11.23 3.24 22.30
N ALA A 13 -12.52 2.93 22.46
CA ALA A 13 -13.62 3.76 21.96
C ALA A 13 -13.64 5.14 22.64
N PHE A 14 -13.43 5.20 23.96
CA PHE A 14 -13.36 6.45 24.70
C PHE A 14 -12.19 7.33 24.25
N LEU A 15 -10.98 6.76 24.17
CA LEU A 15 -9.81 7.48 23.67
C LEU A 15 -10.01 7.92 22.23
N PHE A 16 -10.49 7.04 21.35
CA PHE A 16 -10.73 7.39 19.96
C PHE A 16 -11.76 8.52 19.82
N ARG A 17 -12.81 8.55 20.65
CA ARG A 17 -13.78 9.64 20.67
C ARG A 17 -13.19 10.97 21.16
N LEU A 18 -12.28 10.92 22.13
CA LEU A 18 -11.60 12.11 22.67
C LEU A 18 -10.59 12.68 21.65
N PHE A 19 -9.79 11.81 21.03
CA PHE A 19 -8.74 12.21 20.08
C PHE A 19 -9.26 12.45 18.66
N SER A 20 -10.35 11.81 18.23
CA SER A 20 -10.94 12.01 16.89
C SER A 20 -11.40 13.43 16.61
N ARG A 21 -11.67 14.24 17.64
CA ARG A 21 -11.98 15.67 17.48
C ARG A 21 -10.75 16.50 17.07
N ARG A 22 -9.54 16.07 17.45
CA ARG A 22 -8.27 16.73 17.09
C ARG A 22 -7.57 16.09 15.90
N LEU A 23 -7.83 14.81 15.64
CA LEU A 23 -7.38 14.16 14.41
C LEU A 23 -8.16 14.79 13.25
N LYS A 24 -7.45 15.51 12.38
CA LYS A 24 -8.01 15.98 11.11
C LYS A 24 -8.67 14.78 10.44
N ARG A 25 -10.00 14.82 10.28
CA ARG A 25 -10.74 13.83 9.51
C ARG A 25 -10.05 13.76 8.17
N ALA A 26 -9.44 12.61 7.85
CA ALA A 26 -8.77 12.42 6.57
C ALA A 26 -9.76 12.86 5.48
N SER A 27 -9.35 13.83 4.65
CA SER A 27 -10.22 14.34 3.60
C SER A 27 -10.73 13.15 2.80
N ARG A 28 -12.05 13.01 2.72
CA ARG A 28 -12.70 11.98 1.92
C ARG A 28 -12.83 12.41 0.46
N ASP A 29 -11.97 13.31 -0.01
CA ASP A 29 -11.88 13.67 -1.42
C ASP A 29 -11.19 12.55 -2.19
N PHE A 30 -11.82 11.38 -2.24
CA PHE A 30 -11.45 10.35 -3.20
C PHE A 30 -11.83 10.87 -4.58
N ARG A 31 -10.83 11.36 -5.31
CA ARG A 31 -10.96 11.65 -6.73
C ARG A 31 -10.41 10.46 -7.49
N PRO A 32 -11.15 9.90 -8.46
CA PRO A 32 -10.60 8.87 -9.32
C PRO A 32 -9.34 9.42 -9.99
N LEU A 33 -8.26 8.64 -9.93
CA LEU A 33 -7.00 8.99 -10.55
C LEU A 33 -7.17 8.88 -12.07
N ASP A 34 -6.76 9.92 -12.81
CA ASP A 34 -6.61 9.83 -14.27
C ASP A 34 -5.25 9.21 -14.60
N PRO A 35 -5.19 7.97 -15.13
CA PRO A 35 -3.92 7.29 -15.41
C PRO A 35 -3.08 8.00 -16.48
N ASN A 36 -3.71 8.77 -17.38
CA ASN A 36 -3.00 9.46 -18.47
C ASN A 36 -2.22 10.68 -17.96
N GLY A 37 -2.69 11.34 -16.90
CA GLY A 37 -1.99 12.43 -16.24
C GLY A 37 -0.86 11.97 -15.30
N LEU A 38 -0.81 10.69 -14.95
CA LEU A 38 0.21 10.13 -14.07
C LEU A 38 1.50 9.83 -14.84
N ARG A 39 2.63 9.93 -14.13
CA ARG A 39 3.96 9.58 -14.67
C ARG A 39 4.68 8.53 -13.85
N ARG A 40 4.39 8.43 -12.56
CA ARG A 40 5.12 7.59 -11.60
C ARG A 40 4.15 6.97 -10.63
N ILE A 41 4.32 5.67 -10.36
CA ILE A 41 3.55 4.92 -9.36
C ILE A 41 4.54 4.19 -8.46
N LEU A 42 4.37 4.31 -7.15
CA LEU A 42 5.11 3.54 -6.16
C LEU A 42 4.17 2.49 -5.54
N PHE A 43 4.51 1.22 -5.72
CA PHE A 43 3.89 0.12 -5.00
C PHE A 43 4.58 -0.06 -3.66
N ILE A 44 3.78 -0.25 -2.61
CA ILE A 44 4.26 -0.52 -1.27
C ILE A 44 3.85 -1.94 -0.94
N ARG A 45 4.83 -2.86 -0.96
CA ARG A 45 4.64 -4.30 -0.69
C ARG A 45 5.69 -4.80 0.32
N PRO A 46 5.58 -4.37 1.60
CA PRO A 46 6.42 -4.90 2.67
C PRO A 46 5.99 -6.31 3.14
N GLU A 47 5.03 -6.91 2.45
CA GLU A 47 4.37 -8.17 2.78
C GLU A 47 5.26 -9.41 2.51
N LYS A 48 4.67 -10.61 2.66
CA LYS A 48 5.33 -11.89 2.40
C LYS A 48 5.49 -12.13 0.90
N ILE A 49 6.35 -13.10 0.55
CA ILE A 49 6.69 -13.43 -0.85
C ILE A 49 5.45 -13.78 -1.68
N GLY A 50 4.48 -14.50 -1.10
CA GLY A 50 3.25 -14.88 -1.81
C GLY A 50 2.46 -13.66 -2.32
N ASP A 51 2.28 -12.65 -1.48
CA ASP A 51 1.52 -11.45 -1.81
C ASP A 51 2.21 -10.62 -2.92
N MET A 52 3.55 -10.62 -2.93
CA MET A 52 4.34 -10.02 -4.00
C MET A 52 4.10 -10.72 -5.33
N VAL A 53 4.20 -12.06 -5.36
CA VAL A 53 4.05 -12.86 -6.59
C VAL A 53 2.64 -12.73 -7.17
N VAL A 54 1.61 -12.75 -6.32
CA VAL A 54 0.21 -12.56 -6.75
C VAL A 54 -0.01 -11.18 -7.37
N SER A 55 0.84 -10.20 -7.06
CA SER A 55 0.75 -8.85 -7.63
C SER A 55 1.36 -8.72 -9.03
N PHE A 56 2.15 -9.69 -9.49
CA PHE A 56 2.87 -9.58 -10.76
C PHE A 56 1.98 -9.35 -11.99
N PRO A 57 0.86 -10.05 -12.17
CA PRO A 57 -0.03 -9.81 -13.31
C PRO A 57 -0.59 -8.38 -13.34
N VAL A 58 -0.72 -7.73 -12.17
CA VAL A 58 -1.17 -6.33 -12.09
C VAL A 58 -0.11 -5.38 -12.67
N PHE A 59 1.17 -5.65 -12.39
CA PHE A 59 2.27 -4.85 -12.95
C PHE A 59 2.36 -4.99 -14.47
N ASP A 60 2.16 -6.21 -14.97
CA ASP A 60 2.16 -6.50 -16.41
C ASP A 60 1.00 -5.77 -17.12
N ALA A 61 -0.21 -5.88 -16.57
CA ALA A 61 -1.39 -5.19 -17.10
C ALA A 61 -1.22 -3.67 -17.10
N LEU A 62 -0.60 -3.09 -16.07
CA LEU A 62 -0.34 -1.65 -16.01
C LEU A 62 0.69 -1.20 -17.04
N ARG A 63 1.76 -1.95 -17.29
CA ARG A 63 2.72 -1.60 -18.36
C ARG A 63 2.09 -1.71 -19.74
N GLN A 64 1.22 -2.70 -19.95
CA GLN A 64 0.53 -2.87 -21.22
C GLN A 64 -0.49 -1.75 -21.47
N ALA A 65 -1.29 -1.40 -20.46
CA ALA A 65 -2.33 -0.37 -20.59
C ALA A 65 -1.75 1.06 -20.60
N TYR A 66 -0.67 1.31 -19.85
CA TYR A 66 -0.06 2.62 -19.69
C TYR A 66 1.47 2.58 -19.79
N PRO A 67 2.03 2.41 -21.00
CA PRO A 67 3.48 2.25 -21.21
C PRO A 67 4.33 3.43 -20.73
N HIS A 68 3.74 4.63 -20.62
CA HIS A 68 4.40 5.84 -20.14
C HIS A 68 4.63 5.87 -18.62
N LEU A 69 3.95 5.01 -17.87
CA LEU A 69 4.06 4.98 -16.42
C LEU A 69 5.36 4.31 -15.97
N LYS A 70 6.07 5.03 -15.11
CA LYS A 70 7.25 4.53 -14.40
C LYS A 70 6.82 3.86 -13.10
N LEU A 71 7.05 2.56 -13.01
CA LEU A 71 6.70 1.75 -11.84
C LEU A 71 7.88 1.70 -10.87
N TYR A 72 7.62 1.92 -9.60
CA TYR A 72 8.58 1.83 -8.50
C TYR A 72 8.03 0.86 -7.45
N LEU A 73 8.91 0.17 -6.73
CA LEU A 73 8.50 -0.79 -5.70
C LEU A 73 9.25 -0.55 -4.40
N LEU A 74 8.52 -0.48 -3.29
CA LEU A 74 9.07 -0.63 -1.95
C LEU A 74 8.78 -2.07 -1.49
N ALA A 75 9.83 -2.89 -1.47
CA ALA A 75 9.77 -4.30 -1.10
C ALA A 75 10.33 -4.51 0.31
N SER A 76 9.93 -5.60 0.98
CA SER A 76 10.64 -6.03 2.19
C SER A 76 12.00 -6.64 1.84
N PRO A 77 12.98 -6.65 2.76
CA PRO A 77 14.28 -7.31 2.56
C PRO A 77 14.15 -8.77 2.14
N THR A 78 13.14 -9.47 2.66
CA THR A 78 12.85 -10.87 2.35
C THR A 78 12.34 -11.07 0.92
N CYS A 79 11.57 -10.11 0.39
CA CYS A 79 11.02 -10.17 -0.96
C CYS A 79 11.97 -9.56 -2.01
N TYR A 80 12.94 -8.74 -1.60
CA TYR A 80 13.87 -8.08 -2.52
C TYR A 80 14.55 -9.03 -3.52
N PRO A 81 15.08 -10.21 -3.12
CA PRO A 81 15.73 -11.12 -4.07
C PRO A 81 14.83 -11.61 -5.21
N VAL A 82 13.50 -11.61 -5.00
CA VAL A 82 12.50 -12.01 -6.00
C VAL A 82 12.34 -10.95 -7.09
N VAL A 83 12.52 -9.68 -6.74
CA VAL A 83 12.20 -8.54 -7.62
C VAL A 83 13.44 -7.75 -8.06
N GLN A 84 14.61 -7.94 -7.45
CA GLN A 84 15.82 -7.12 -7.66
C GLN A 84 16.30 -6.97 -9.12
N HIS A 85 15.93 -7.89 -10.02
CA HIS A 85 16.29 -7.85 -11.44
C HIS A 85 15.06 -7.75 -12.36
N ASP A 86 13.91 -7.37 -11.80
CA ASP A 86 12.67 -7.27 -12.54
C ASP A 86 12.66 -6.01 -13.42
N PRO A 87 12.61 -6.15 -14.75
CA PRO A 87 12.67 -5.02 -15.68
C PRO A 87 11.42 -4.14 -15.65
N ARG A 88 10.35 -4.57 -14.98
CA ARG A 88 9.09 -3.82 -14.89
C ARG A 88 9.24 -2.58 -14.04
N PHE A 89 10.17 -2.59 -13.07
CA PHE A 89 10.39 -1.49 -12.14
C PHE A 89 11.61 -0.65 -12.53
N GLU A 90 11.45 0.67 -12.46
CA GLU A 90 12.53 1.63 -12.69
C GLU A 90 13.50 1.66 -11.51
N LYS A 91 12.97 1.47 -10.30
CA LYS A 91 13.77 1.38 -9.08
C LYS A 91 13.00 0.63 -8.00
N ILE A 92 13.74 -0.16 -7.25
CA ILE A 92 13.26 -0.93 -6.10
C ILE A 92 13.94 -0.37 -4.84
N TYR A 93 13.12 -0.13 -3.83
CA TYR A 93 13.49 0.31 -2.50
C TYR A 93 13.30 -0.86 -1.53
N VAL A 94 14.11 -0.92 -0.49
CA VAL A 94 14.08 -1.94 0.57
C VAL A 94 14.03 -1.26 1.91
#